data_AF-A0A2H0I5L2-F1
#
_entry.id   AF-A0A2H0I5L2-F1
#
_cell.length_a   1.000
_cell.length_b   1.000
_cell.length_c   1.000
_cell.angle_alpha   90.00
_cell.angle_beta   90.00
_cell.angle_gamma   90.00
#
_symmetry.space_group_name_H-M   'P 1'
#
loop_
_entity.id
_entity.type
_entity.pdbx_description
1 polymer ?
#
loop_
_entity_poly.entity_id
_entity_poly.type
_entity_poly.pdbx_seq_one_letter_code
_entity_poly.pdbx_strand_id
1 'polypeptide(L)'
;MNTRLLNFLLIFFITLLALNLILPNPEQKITPKNEVILHVGTAYVSPDIPVVEVENTTTSGITIDTCRDFSIKKDHNLLTNPPKEFCKTVTIPAGAKEKLDLSPLYKLFQTPGKYEFSLTSNGKISYADTIGDTPGFFRSLFRNLFYAPIYNLFAFLISTLPGYSFGLAIILVTIFIRIILLVPQHHILANGKKMQAIQPKIKELQAKYKGDQAKIGMELMNLYKEEQVNPLGSCLPLLIQMPLLIVLYWVVLEITLLSNYYYLYAPLTNFDISRIDTVFFGVHLLSIGGVAGAILALTVGVAQWFQIKLSLPKEEDIKKLEKMEKKIIEKKDGKYTETEPSLMPDPSVMNKFMLWGMPIMIAGSTFFFPAGVGIYWLIGTLFMLVQQIVVNKMSDAKKK
;
A
#
# COMPACT_ATOMS: atom_id res chain seq x y z
N MET A 1 30.50 -3.03 -16.72
CA MET A 1 29.94 -2.03 -15.79
C MET A 1 30.41 -0.66 -16.27
N ASN A 2 29.49 0.25 -16.60
CA ASN A 2 29.77 1.50 -17.33
C ASN A 2 30.63 2.43 -16.45
N THR A 3 31.81 2.84 -16.92
CA THR A 3 32.76 3.71 -16.20
C THR A 3 32.14 5.04 -15.77
N ARG A 4 31.12 5.52 -16.49
CA ARG A 4 30.33 6.69 -16.10
C ARG A 4 29.46 6.45 -14.86
N LEU A 5 28.92 5.25 -14.70
CA LEU A 5 28.14 4.86 -13.52
C LEU A 5 29.06 4.74 -12.29
N LEU A 6 30.25 4.18 -12.47
CA LEU A 6 31.24 4.06 -11.40
C LEU A 6 31.67 5.44 -10.89
N ASN A 7 32.00 6.38 -11.79
CA ASN A 7 32.37 7.74 -11.41
C ASN A 7 31.20 8.50 -10.76
N PHE A 8 29.97 8.31 -11.24
CA PHE A 8 28.80 8.92 -10.62
C PHE A 8 28.57 8.38 -9.21
N LEU A 9 28.68 7.06 -9.00
CA LEU A 9 28.58 6.44 -7.69
C LEU A 9 29.71 6.92 -6.76
N LEU A 10 30.93 7.09 -7.29
CA LEU A 10 32.09 7.52 -6.50
C LEU A 10 31.94 8.98 -6.06
N ILE A 11 31.49 9.87 -6.95
CA ILE A 11 31.17 11.26 -6.62
C ILE A 11 30.00 11.32 -5.65
N PHE A 12 28.94 10.52 -5.87
CA PHE A 12 27.79 10.44 -4.97
C PHE A 12 28.18 9.97 -3.58
N PHE A 13 29.04 8.96 -3.44
CA PHE A 13 29.52 8.49 -2.14
C PHE A 13 30.44 9.51 -1.47
N ILE A 14 31.31 10.20 -2.21
CA ILE A 14 32.16 11.25 -1.66
C ILE A 14 31.34 12.45 -1.20
N THR A 15 30.31 12.87 -1.95
CA THR A 15 29.42 13.95 -1.53
C THR A 15 28.55 13.54 -0.36
N LEU A 16 28.08 12.28 -0.29
CA LEU A 16 27.36 11.76 0.88
C LEU A 16 28.25 11.72 2.14
N LEU A 17 29.51 11.31 1.98
CA LEU A 17 30.51 11.26 3.05
C LEU A 17 30.88 12.66 3.53
N ALA A 18 31.08 13.61 2.61
CA ALA A 18 31.33 15.00 2.92
C ALA A 18 30.11 15.66 3.61
N LEU A 19 28.89 15.32 3.20
CA LEU A 19 27.67 15.80 3.85
C LEU A 19 27.57 15.28 5.31
N ASN A 20 27.93 14.02 5.55
CA ASN A 20 28.00 13.46 6.92
C ASN A 20 29.12 14.07 7.78
N LEU A 21 30.20 14.59 7.18
CA LEU A 21 31.30 15.25 7.90
C LEU A 21 31.04 16.75 8.18
N ILE A 22 30.23 17.41 7.35
CA ILE A 22 29.94 18.85 7.44
C ILE A 22 28.64 19.11 8.21
N LEU A 23 27.68 18.17 8.22
CA LEU A 23 26.49 18.30 9.05
C LEU A 23 26.91 18.25 10.52
N PRO A 24 26.61 19.28 11.33
CA PRO A 24 26.88 19.24 12.75
C PRO A 24 26.17 18.01 13.33
N ASN A 25 26.90 17.21 14.11
CA ASN A 25 26.28 16.18 14.94
C ASN A 25 25.11 16.85 15.67
N PRO A 26 23.89 16.25 15.67
CA PRO A 26 22.80 16.80 16.43
C PRO A 26 23.31 17.00 17.85
N GLU A 27 23.22 18.22 18.36
CA GLU A 27 23.64 18.55 19.73
C GLU A 27 23.14 17.42 20.63
N GLN A 28 24.07 16.75 21.32
CA GLN A 28 23.70 15.81 22.37
C GLN A 28 22.97 16.64 23.43
N LYS A 29 21.63 16.68 23.35
CA LYS A 29 20.79 17.18 24.43
C LYS A 29 21.28 16.47 25.68
N ILE A 30 21.77 17.23 26.65
CA ILE A 30 22.19 16.75 27.96
C ILE A 30 21.01 15.97 28.50
N THR A 31 21.06 14.64 28.43
CA THR A 31 20.01 13.79 28.97
C THR A 31 20.20 13.87 30.48
N PRO A 32 19.21 14.35 31.25
CA PRO A 32 19.33 14.39 32.70
C PRO A 32 19.69 12.99 33.20
N LYS A 33 20.84 12.85 33.87
CA LYS A 33 21.24 11.57 34.47
C LYS A 33 20.39 11.34 35.71
N ASN A 34 19.91 10.10 35.87
CA ASN A 34 19.16 9.66 37.03
C ASN A 34 17.73 10.22 37.16
N GLU A 35 17.01 10.30 36.04
CA GLU A 35 15.61 10.73 35.98
C GLU A 35 14.77 9.79 35.10
N VAL A 36 13.45 9.94 35.20
CA VAL A 36 12.49 9.26 34.33
C VAL A 36 11.84 10.32 33.46
N ILE A 37 11.95 10.16 32.14
CA ILE A 37 11.55 11.19 31.17
C ILE A 37 10.38 10.66 30.35
N LEU A 38 9.31 11.44 30.27
CA LEU A 38 8.23 11.21 29.33
C LEU A 38 8.55 11.87 27.99
N HIS A 39 8.42 11.10 26.92
CA HIS A 39 8.49 11.57 25.55
C HIS A 39 7.13 11.36 24.88
N VAL A 40 6.63 12.41 24.23
CA VAL A 40 5.43 12.35 23.41
C VAL A 40 5.63 13.20 22.16
N GLY A 41 5.03 12.80 21.04
CA GLY A 41 5.00 13.63 19.84
C GLY A 41 4.22 14.92 20.09
N THR A 42 4.58 16.02 19.42
CA THR A 42 3.94 17.33 19.63
C THR A 42 2.46 17.35 19.24
N ALA A 43 2.07 16.52 18.27
CA ALA A 43 0.68 16.36 17.86
C ALA A 43 0.41 14.94 17.33
N TYR A 44 -0.85 14.55 17.40
CA TYR A 44 -1.42 13.36 16.73
C TYR A 44 -2.77 13.72 16.11
N VAL A 45 -3.33 12.85 15.27
CA VAL A 45 -4.61 13.12 14.60
C VAL A 45 -5.70 12.18 15.12
N SER A 46 -6.79 12.74 15.61
CA SER A 46 -7.93 11.94 16.09
C SER A 46 -8.55 11.10 14.95
N PRO A 47 -8.94 9.83 15.16
CA PRO A 47 -9.00 9.10 16.44
C PRO A 47 -7.76 8.20 16.71
N ASP A 48 -6.59 8.51 16.12
CA ASP A 48 -5.37 7.77 16.44
C ASP A 48 -5.01 7.94 17.92
N ILE A 49 -4.16 7.06 18.44
CA ILE A 49 -3.73 7.09 19.84
C ILE A 49 -2.30 7.67 19.90
N PRO A 50 -2.03 8.67 20.75
CA PRO A 50 -0.69 9.24 20.88
C PRO A 50 0.30 8.20 21.40
N VAL A 51 1.53 8.23 20.89
CA VAL A 51 2.61 7.37 21.37
C VAL A 51 3.32 8.08 22.51
N VAL A 52 3.23 7.51 23.71
CA VAL A 52 3.94 7.98 24.91
C VAL A 52 5.04 6.98 25.26
N GLU A 53 6.27 7.47 25.27
CA GLU A 53 7.46 6.68 25.62
C GLU A 53 8.01 7.14 26.97
N VAL A 54 8.41 6.18 27.79
CA VAL A 54 9.08 6.42 29.07
C VAL A 54 10.53 6.03 28.92
N GLU A 55 11.43 6.98 29.12
CA GLU A 55 12.87 6.76 29.17
C GLU A 55 13.34 6.70 30.62
N ASN A 56 14.00 5.60 30.98
CA ASN A 56 14.63 5.45 32.28
C ASN A 56 16.12 5.77 32.19
N THR A 57 16.55 6.94 32.66
CA THR A 57 17.98 7.33 32.70
C THR A 57 18.64 7.04 34.05
N THR A 58 17.95 6.32 34.94
CA THR A 58 18.47 5.89 36.25
C THR A 58 19.40 4.67 36.11
N THR A 59 20.17 4.42 37.16
CA THR A 59 21.16 3.33 37.23
C THR A 59 20.53 1.96 37.53
N SER A 60 19.22 1.93 37.83
CA SER A 60 18.45 0.74 38.18
C SER A 60 17.17 0.64 37.36
N GLY A 61 16.60 -0.57 37.25
CA GLY A 61 15.26 -0.71 36.68
C GLY A 61 14.21 0.03 37.51
N ILE A 62 13.19 0.56 36.84
CA ILE A 62 12.02 1.16 37.49
C ILE A 62 10.78 0.34 37.19
N THR A 63 9.82 0.37 38.11
CA THR A 63 8.52 -0.28 37.95
C THR A 63 7.45 0.79 38.11
N ILE A 64 6.60 0.92 37.10
CA ILE A 64 5.55 1.93 37.02
C ILE A 64 4.20 1.20 37.06
N ASP A 65 3.31 1.64 37.93
CA ASP A 65 1.90 1.28 37.90
C ASP A 65 1.13 2.36 37.14
N THR A 66 0.64 2.05 35.94
CA THR A 66 -0.04 3.03 35.08
C THR A 66 -1.30 3.64 35.69
N CYS A 67 -1.92 2.98 36.69
CA CYS A 67 -3.14 3.46 37.34
C CYS A 67 -2.83 4.48 38.45
N ARG A 68 -1.71 4.28 39.14
CA ARG A 68 -1.31 5.07 40.32
C ARG A 68 -0.29 6.15 39.96
N ASP A 69 0.70 5.78 39.16
CA ASP A 69 1.90 6.57 38.94
C ASP A 69 1.78 7.43 37.68
N PHE A 70 0.87 7.10 36.76
CA PHE A 70 0.63 7.85 35.51
C PHE A 70 -0.73 8.55 35.52
N SER A 71 -0.77 9.81 35.10
CA SER A 71 -1.99 10.60 35.02
C SER A 71 -2.14 11.26 33.66
N ILE A 72 -3.39 11.41 33.23
CA ILE A 72 -3.74 12.02 31.94
C ILE A 72 -4.79 13.09 32.18
N LYS A 73 -4.55 14.29 31.64
CA LYS A 73 -5.55 15.34 31.55
C LYS A 73 -5.91 15.57 30.10
N LYS A 74 -7.20 15.77 29.83
CA LYS A 74 -7.69 16.28 28.55
C LYS A 74 -8.30 17.66 28.79
N ASP A 75 -7.77 18.68 28.12
CA ASP A 75 -8.20 20.07 28.27
C ASP A 75 -8.26 20.49 29.75
N HIS A 76 -7.20 20.15 30.50
CA HIS A 76 -7.03 20.32 31.96
C HIS A 76 -7.93 19.45 32.85
N ASN A 77 -8.87 18.67 32.30
CA ASN A 77 -9.71 17.75 33.07
C ASN A 77 -8.99 16.43 33.28
N LEU A 78 -8.79 16.06 34.56
CA LEU A 78 -8.14 14.81 34.94
C LEU A 78 -9.02 13.60 34.62
N LEU A 79 -8.43 12.56 34.04
CA LEU A 79 -9.07 11.25 33.92
C LEU A 79 -9.12 10.59 35.30
N THR A 80 -10.31 10.43 35.88
CA THR A 80 -10.49 9.95 37.26
C THR A 80 -10.78 8.46 37.38
N ASN A 81 -11.15 7.78 36.29
CA ASN A 81 -11.49 6.35 36.29
C ASN A 81 -11.07 5.68 34.97
N PRO A 82 -9.79 5.31 34.81
CA PRO A 82 -9.36 4.58 33.62
C PRO A 82 -9.95 3.15 33.58
N PRO A 83 -10.12 2.55 32.39
CA PRO A 83 -10.49 1.14 32.23
C PRO A 83 -9.50 0.21 32.93
N LYS A 84 -9.96 -0.95 33.40
CA LYS A 84 -9.12 -1.89 34.16
C LYS A 84 -7.93 -2.40 33.35
N GLU A 85 -8.12 -2.56 32.04
CA GLU A 85 -7.10 -3.02 31.09
C GLU A 85 -5.94 -2.03 30.96
N PHE A 86 -6.17 -0.75 31.29
CA PHE A 86 -5.12 0.25 31.34
C PHE A 86 -4.21 0.07 32.56
N CYS A 87 -4.75 -0.37 33.70
CA CYS A 87 -4.07 -0.44 34.99
C CYS A 87 -3.17 -1.69 35.05
N LYS A 88 -1.90 -1.51 34.66
CA LYS A 88 -0.88 -2.57 34.59
C LYS A 88 0.48 -2.08 35.06
N THR A 89 1.30 -3.03 35.50
CA THR A 89 2.67 -2.76 35.92
C THR A 89 3.62 -2.89 34.73
N VAL A 90 4.39 -1.84 34.46
CA VAL A 90 5.41 -1.81 33.41
C VAL A 90 6.78 -1.70 34.07
N THR A 91 7.69 -2.62 33.74
CA THR A 91 9.07 -2.58 34.24
C THR A 91 10.00 -2.12 33.14
N ILE A 92 10.78 -1.09 33.41
CA ILE A 92 11.68 -0.45 32.44
C ILE A 92 13.11 -0.58 32.94
N PRO A 93 13.98 -1.34 32.26
CA PRO A 93 15.38 -1.49 32.63
C PRO A 93 16.13 -0.15 32.66
N ALA A 94 17.27 -0.13 33.35
CA ALA A 94 18.16 1.03 33.37
C ALA A 94 18.65 1.39 31.96
N GLY A 95 18.54 2.66 31.57
CA GLY A 95 18.92 3.15 30.24
C GLY A 95 17.97 2.76 29.10
N ALA A 96 16.83 2.12 29.39
CA ALA A 96 15.88 1.67 28.38
C ALA A 96 14.75 2.69 28.12
N LYS A 97 14.12 2.56 26.95
CA LYS A 97 12.90 3.25 26.56
C LYS A 97 11.80 2.23 26.35
N GLU A 98 10.62 2.48 26.91
CA GLU A 98 9.46 1.62 26.73
C GLU A 98 8.22 2.44 26.37
N LYS A 99 7.38 1.89 25.49
CA LYS A 99 6.12 2.51 25.07
C LYS A 99 5.03 2.16 26.07
N LEU A 100 4.31 3.17 26.57
CA LEU A 100 3.09 2.95 27.32
C LEU A 100 1.95 2.61 26.36
N ASP A 101 1.27 1.52 26.65
CA ASP A 101 0.10 1.08 25.90
C ASP A 101 -1.13 1.87 26.35
N LEU A 102 -1.49 2.87 25.54
CA LEU A 102 -2.68 3.68 25.75
C LEU A 102 -3.91 3.15 24.99
N SER A 103 -3.83 1.97 24.38
CA SER A 103 -4.93 1.38 23.58
C SER A 103 -6.25 1.25 24.33
N PRO A 104 -6.28 0.85 25.62
CA PRO A 104 -7.51 0.80 26.41
C PRO A 104 -8.23 2.16 26.53
N LEU A 105 -7.48 3.25 26.40
CA LEU A 105 -7.99 4.63 26.51
C LEU A 105 -8.44 5.22 25.17
N TYR A 106 -8.60 4.41 24.12
CA TYR A 106 -8.94 4.88 22.78
C TYR A 106 -10.10 5.90 22.74
N LYS A 107 -11.15 5.71 23.55
CA LYS A 107 -12.31 6.64 23.63
C LYS A 107 -11.91 8.06 24.00
N LEU A 108 -10.91 8.20 24.87
CA LEU A 108 -10.40 9.51 25.30
C LEU A 108 -9.82 10.28 24.10
N PHE A 109 -9.10 9.60 23.21
CA PHE A 109 -8.35 10.19 22.11
C PHE A 109 -9.15 10.34 20.79
N GLN A 110 -10.42 9.90 20.76
CA GLN A 110 -11.29 10.02 19.59
C GLN A 110 -11.65 11.48 19.24
N THR A 111 -11.52 12.37 20.22
CA THR A 111 -11.87 13.78 20.08
C THR A 111 -10.63 14.66 20.11
N PRO A 112 -10.56 15.73 19.31
CA PRO A 112 -9.50 16.72 19.41
C PRO A 112 -9.41 17.34 20.81
N GLY A 113 -8.22 17.83 21.17
CA GLY A 113 -7.98 18.50 22.46
C GLY A 113 -6.51 18.52 22.84
N LYS A 114 -6.19 19.25 23.92
CA LYS A 114 -4.86 19.22 24.53
C LYS A 114 -4.78 18.08 25.53
N TYR A 115 -3.77 17.22 25.41
CA TYR A 115 -3.54 16.10 26.31
C TYR A 115 -2.25 16.30 27.08
N GLU A 116 -2.34 16.22 28.40
CA GLU A 116 -1.20 16.40 29.30
C GLU A 116 -1.00 15.10 30.08
N PHE A 117 0.22 14.59 30.04
CA PHE A 117 0.64 13.37 30.70
C PHE A 117 1.58 13.73 31.84
N SER A 118 1.40 13.07 32.98
CA SER A 118 2.39 13.11 34.04
C SER A 118 2.71 11.72 34.56
N LEU A 119 3.97 11.50 34.89
CA LEU A 119 4.47 10.25 35.45
C LEU A 119 5.24 10.55 36.73
N THR A 120 4.81 9.95 37.83
CA THR A 120 5.47 10.04 39.12
C THR A 120 6.36 8.81 39.30
N SER A 121 7.67 9.01 39.44
CA SER A 121 8.61 7.92 39.73
C SER A 121 9.67 8.40 40.70
N ASN A 122 9.92 7.61 41.75
CA ASN A 122 10.89 7.93 42.81
C ASN A 122 10.72 9.35 43.41
N GLY A 123 9.47 9.80 43.57
CA GLY A 123 9.14 11.13 44.12
C GLY A 123 9.35 12.31 43.17
N LYS A 124 9.82 12.09 41.93
CA LYS A 124 9.89 13.10 40.87
C LYS A 124 8.73 12.94 39.90
N ILE A 125 8.24 14.05 39.35
CA ILE A 125 7.18 14.05 38.35
C ILE A 125 7.76 14.49 37.01
N SER A 126 7.56 13.67 36.00
CA SER A 126 7.87 13.96 34.60
C SER A 126 6.58 14.40 33.90
N TYR A 127 6.67 15.38 33.00
CA TYR A 127 5.53 15.92 32.25
C TYR A 127 5.80 15.87 30.76
N ALA A 128 4.74 15.61 29.99
CA ALA A 128 4.75 15.69 28.54
C ALA A 128 3.35 16.06 28.05
N ASP A 129 3.23 16.81 26.97
CA ASP A 129 1.94 17.18 26.40
C ASP A 129 1.91 17.03 24.87
N THR A 130 0.71 16.77 24.34
CA THR A 130 0.46 16.62 22.91
C THR A 130 -0.87 17.23 22.53
N ILE A 131 -1.02 17.56 21.26
CA ILE A 131 -2.28 18.09 20.70
C ILE A 131 -2.91 17.00 19.84
N GLY A 132 -4.15 16.64 20.17
CA GLY A 132 -5.00 15.85 19.28
C GLY A 132 -5.67 16.78 18.29
N ASP A 133 -5.21 16.75 17.04
CA ASP A 133 -5.76 17.58 15.96
C ASP A 133 -6.94 16.90 15.26
N THR A 134 -7.73 17.73 14.57
CA THR A 134 -8.74 17.24 13.64
C THR A 134 -8.08 16.68 12.37
N PRO A 135 -8.60 15.57 11.80
CA PRO A 135 -8.10 15.09 10.53
C PRO A 135 -8.36 16.11 9.43
N GLY A 136 -7.31 16.46 8.68
CA GLY A 136 -7.43 17.35 7.51
C GLY A 136 -8.42 16.80 6.47
N PHE A 137 -8.94 17.69 5.62
CA PHE A 137 -10.01 17.39 4.66
C PHE A 137 -9.80 16.09 3.87
N PHE A 138 -8.65 15.92 3.21
CA PHE A 138 -8.39 14.73 2.39
C PHE A 138 -8.31 13.44 3.22
N ARG A 139 -7.74 13.50 4.43
CA ARG A 139 -7.67 12.36 5.34
C ARG A 139 -9.07 11.97 5.83
N SER A 140 -9.87 12.97 6.20
CA SER A 140 -11.26 12.78 6.60
C SER A 140 -12.09 12.19 5.46
N LEU A 141 -12.00 12.78 4.26
CA LEU A 141 -12.68 12.28 3.06
C LEU A 141 -12.30 10.83 2.77
N PHE A 142 -11.00 10.50 2.73
CA PHE A 142 -10.54 9.16 2.43
C PHE A 142 -11.02 8.13 3.46
N ARG A 143 -10.95 8.48 4.76
CA ARG A 143 -11.38 7.59 5.84
C ARG A 143 -12.90 7.38 5.82
N ASN A 144 -13.68 8.43 5.60
CA ASN A 144 -15.13 8.33 5.58
C ASN A 144 -15.66 7.67 4.30
N LEU A 145 -15.04 7.92 3.15
CA LEU A 145 -15.49 7.40 1.86
C LEU A 145 -15.03 5.97 1.59
N PHE A 146 -13.84 5.59 2.05
CA PHE A 146 -13.26 4.27 1.73
C PHE A 146 -12.99 3.42 2.97
N TYR A 147 -12.26 3.94 3.96
CA TYR A 147 -11.84 3.12 5.11
C TYR A 147 -13.02 2.65 5.96
N ALA A 148 -13.87 3.57 6.42
CA ALA A 148 -14.98 3.24 7.30
C ALA A 148 -16.00 2.29 6.66
N PRO A 149 -16.44 2.47 5.39
CA PRO A 149 -17.33 1.50 4.74
C PRO A 149 -16.71 0.10 4.62
N ILE A 150 -15.43 0.03 4.24
CA ILE A 150 -14.73 -1.26 4.09
C ILE A 150 -14.55 -1.93 5.46
N TYR A 151 -14.12 -1.20 6.49
CA TYR A 151 -14.00 -1.72 7.85
C TYR A 151 -15.34 -2.23 8.38
N ASN A 152 -16.44 -1.49 8.18
CA ASN A 152 -17.78 -1.94 8.59
C ASN A 152 -18.24 -3.17 7.83
N LEU A 153 -17.91 -3.27 6.54
CA LEU A 153 -18.18 -4.48 5.77
C LEU A 153 -17.42 -5.69 6.34
N PHE A 154 -16.16 -5.51 6.74
CA PHE A 154 -15.41 -6.54 7.45
C PHE A 154 -16.03 -6.88 8.80
N ALA A 155 -16.36 -5.90 9.64
CA ALA A 155 -16.99 -6.13 10.93
C ALA A 155 -18.33 -6.87 10.79
N PHE A 156 -19.13 -6.52 9.79
CA PHE A 156 -20.38 -7.22 9.46
C PHE A 156 -20.14 -8.66 9.03
N LEU A 157 -19.21 -8.90 8.11
CA LEU A 157 -18.91 -10.25 7.64
C LEU A 157 -18.31 -11.12 8.74
N ILE A 158 -17.34 -10.61 9.50
CA ILE A 158 -16.72 -11.35 10.60
C ILE A 158 -17.76 -11.70 11.67
N SER A 159 -18.67 -10.78 12.02
CA SER A 159 -19.70 -11.05 13.02
C SER A 159 -20.77 -12.05 12.58
N THR A 160 -20.93 -12.27 11.28
CA THR A 160 -21.93 -13.20 10.71
C THR A 160 -21.35 -14.52 10.24
N LEU A 161 -20.04 -14.58 9.95
CA LEU A 161 -19.36 -15.78 9.48
C LEU A 161 -19.08 -16.78 10.62
N PRO A 162 -19.09 -18.10 10.32
CA PRO A 162 -18.77 -19.11 11.30
C PRO A 162 -17.34 -18.94 11.80
N GLY A 163 -17.16 -19.06 13.12
CA GLY A 163 -15.85 -18.94 13.76
C GLY A 163 -15.23 -17.54 13.71
N TYR A 164 -15.99 -16.49 13.36
CA TYR A 164 -15.48 -15.12 13.24
C TYR A 164 -14.28 -15.03 12.28
N SER A 165 -14.30 -15.84 11.21
CA SER A 165 -13.16 -16.03 10.32
C SER A 165 -12.85 -14.77 9.51
N PHE A 166 -11.70 -14.17 9.80
CA PHE A 166 -11.23 -13.00 9.06
C PHE A 166 -10.84 -13.36 7.62
N GLY A 167 -10.27 -14.55 7.40
CA GLY A 167 -9.87 -15.00 6.07
C GLY A 167 -11.05 -15.16 5.11
N LEU A 168 -12.16 -15.73 5.57
CA LEU A 168 -13.40 -15.79 4.78
C LEU A 168 -13.95 -14.39 4.48
N ALA A 169 -13.89 -13.48 5.45
CA ALA A 169 -14.30 -12.09 5.23
C ALA A 169 -13.46 -11.44 4.13
N ILE A 170 -12.13 -11.63 4.12
CA ILE A 170 -11.25 -11.11 3.05
C ILE A 170 -11.70 -11.63 1.68
N ILE A 171 -11.95 -12.93 1.53
CA ILE A 171 -12.38 -13.52 0.26
C ILE A 171 -13.70 -12.88 -0.20
N LEU A 172 -14.69 -12.80 0.69
CA LEU A 172 -16.01 -12.26 0.35
C LEU A 172 -15.96 -10.77 0.02
N VAL A 173 -15.22 -9.96 0.78
CA VAL A 173 -15.00 -8.54 0.47
C VAL A 173 -14.35 -8.38 -0.90
N THR A 174 -13.33 -9.20 -1.20
CA THR A 174 -12.65 -9.17 -2.50
C THR A 174 -13.62 -9.43 -3.64
N ILE A 175 -14.41 -10.50 -3.54
CA ILE A 175 -15.40 -10.86 -4.57
C ILE A 175 -16.46 -9.78 -4.70
N PHE A 176 -16.97 -9.25 -3.58
CA PHE A 176 -17.96 -8.18 -3.57
C PHE A 176 -17.47 -6.92 -4.29
N ILE A 177 -16.26 -6.46 -3.98
CA ILE A 177 -15.66 -5.30 -4.66
C ILE A 177 -15.46 -5.58 -6.14
N ARG A 178 -15.00 -6.79 -6.49
CA ARG A 178 -14.81 -7.19 -7.90
C ARG A 178 -16.13 -7.22 -8.68
N ILE A 179 -17.24 -7.62 -8.06
CA ILE A 179 -18.58 -7.58 -8.67
C ILE A 179 -19.01 -6.15 -8.91
N ILE A 180 -18.85 -5.25 -7.94
CA ILE A 180 -19.16 -3.81 -8.12
C ILE A 180 -18.34 -3.22 -9.26
N LEU A 181 -17.05 -3.57 -9.32
CA LEU A 181 -16.12 -3.08 -10.34
C LEU A 181 -16.19 -3.85 -11.67
N LEU A 182 -17.05 -4.87 -11.80
CA LEU A 182 -17.06 -5.74 -12.96
C LEU A 182 -17.34 -4.98 -14.26
N VAL A 183 -18.35 -4.10 -14.24
CA VAL A 183 -18.75 -3.27 -15.38
C VAL A 183 -17.65 -2.29 -15.80
N PRO A 184 -17.14 -1.40 -14.90
CA PRO A 184 -16.06 -0.48 -15.30
C PRO A 184 -14.79 -1.23 -15.72
N GLN A 185 -14.44 -2.34 -15.05
CA GLN A 185 -13.28 -3.15 -15.45
C GLN A 185 -13.46 -3.78 -16.83
N HIS A 186 -14.68 -4.22 -17.19
CA HIS A 186 -14.97 -4.74 -18.53
C HIS A 186 -14.70 -3.69 -19.62
N HIS A 187 -15.14 -2.45 -19.42
CA HIS A 187 -14.87 -1.36 -20.35
C HIS A 187 -13.38 -1.10 -20.52
N ILE A 188 -12.61 -1.17 -19.43
CA ILE A 188 -11.15 -1.00 -19.49
C ILE A 188 -10.49 -2.14 -20.28
N LEU A 189 -10.88 -3.40 -20.03
CA LEU A 189 -10.35 -4.56 -20.77
C LEU A 189 -10.70 -4.48 -22.27
N ALA A 190 -11.92 -4.06 -22.61
CA ALA A 190 -12.33 -3.87 -24.00
C ALA A 190 -11.51 -2.78 -24.70
N ASN A 191 -11.26 -1.65 -24.03
CA ASN A 191 -10.40 -0.59 -24.56
C ASN A 191 -8.94 -1.06 -24.72
N GLY A 192 -8.43 -1.88 -23.78
CA GLY A 192 -7.10 -2.48 -23.89
C GLY A 192 -6.94 -3.33 -25.16
N LYS A 193 -7.98 -4.06 -25.57
CA LYS A 193 -7.95 -4.83 -26.84
C LYS A 193 -7.95 -3.95 -28.07
N LYS A 194 -8.72 -2.86 -28.08
CA LYS A 194 -8.68 -1.88 -29.18
C LYS A 194 -7.29 -1.26 -29.30
N MET A 195 -6.65 -0.95 -28.18
CA MET A 195 -5.28 -0.46 -28.14
C MET A 195 -4.28 -1.46 -28.75
N GLN A 196 -4.49 -2.76 -28.53
CA GLN A 196 -3.68 -3.80 -29.18
C GLN A 196 -3.90 -3.86 -30.69
N ALA A 197 -5.15 -3.70 -31.15
CA ALA A 197 -5.47 -3.74 -32.58
C ALA A 197 -4.82 -2.60 -33.37
N ILE A 198 -4.55 -1.44 -32.75
CA ILE A 198 -3.91 -0.29 -33.41
C ILE A 198 -2.38 -0.29 -33.33
N GLN A 199 -1.76 -1.18 -32.55
CA GLN A 199 -0.30 -1.38 -32.51
C GLN A 199 0.40 -1.44 -33.89
N PRO A 200 -0.13 -2.13 -34.93
CA PRO A 200 0.45 -2.07 -36.28
C PRO A 200 0.57 -0.66 -36.83
N LYS A 201 -0.49 0.15 -36.68
CA LYS A 201 -0.52 1.53 -37.17
C LYS A 201 0.45 2.42 -36.39
N ILE A 202 0.58 2.18 -35.09
CA ILE A 202 1.57 2.87 -34.24
C ILE A 202 3.00 2.58 -34.72
N LYS A 203 3.33 1.30 -35.00
CA LYS A 203 4.65 0.92 -35.51
C LYS A 203 4.94 1.50 -36.89
N GLU A 204 3.95 1.49 -37.78
CA GLU A 204 4.07 2.10 -39.10
C GLU A 204 4.32 3.60 -39.00
N LEU A 205 3.60 4.30 -38.12
CA LEU A 205 3.77 5.72 -37.86
C LEU A 205 5.18 6.05 -37.33
N GLN A 206 5.66 5.27 -36.35
CA GLN A 206 7.00 5.40 -35.79
C GLN A 206 8.08 5.21 -36.86
N ALA A 207 7.91 4.23 -37.75
CA ALA A 207 8.84 4.00 -38.86
C ALA A 207 8.75 5.11 -39.93
N LYS A 208 7.56 5.64 -40.21
CA LYS A 208 7.34 6.72 -41.19
C LYS A 208 8.02 8.02 -40.77
N TYR A 209 7.95 8.38 -39.50
CA TYR A 209 8.49 9.65 -38.98
C TYR A 209 9.73 9.46 -38.09
N LYS A 210 10.47 8.36 -38.26
CA LYS A 210 11.72 8.09 -37.54
C LYS A 210 12.66 9.31 -37.61
N GLY A 211 13.11 9.79 -36.46
CA GLY A 211 13.94 11.00 -36.32
C GLY A 211 13.17 12.29 -36.00
N ASP A 212 11.85 12.33 -36.16
CA ASP A 212 11.00 13.49 -35.85
C ASP A 212 10.00 13.16 -34.72
N GLN A 213 10.50 13.24 -33.48
CA GLN A 213 9.74 12.89 -32.27
C GLN A 213 8.50 13.77 -32.07
N ALA A 214 8.56 15.04 -32.45
CA ALA A 214 7.44 15.96 -32.34
C ALA A 214 6.29 15.53 -33.26
N LYS A 215 6.62 15.17 -34.50
CA LYS A 215 5.62 14.70 -35.47
C LYS A 215 5.06 13.33 -35.12
N ILE A 216 5.88 12.41 -34.61
CA ILE A 216 5.41 11.12 -34.07
C ILE A 216 4.38 11.36 -32.97
N GLY A 217 4.67 12.23 -31.99
CA GLY A 217 3.76 12.48 -30.86
C GLY A 217 2.41 13.06 -31.30
N MET A 218 2.43 14.01 -32.23
CA MET A 218 1.22 14.64 -32.77
C MET A 218 0.36 13.64 -33.57
N GLU A 219 0.97 12.92 -34.51
CA GLU A 219 0.25 11.98 -35.36
C GLU A 219 -0.24 10.75 -34.57
N LEU A 220 0.48 10.36 -33.51
CA LEU A 220 0.05 9.30 -32.60
C LEU A 220 -1.21 9.71 -31.85
N MET A 221 -1.28 10.97 -31.40
CA MET A 221 -2.49 11.50 -30.75
C MET A 221 -3.66 11.60 -31.76
N ASN A 222 -3.39 11.99 -33.01
CA ASN A 222 -4.41 11.99 -34.06
C ASN A 222 -4.93 10.57 -34.33
N LEU A 223 -4.05 9.59 -34.44
CA LEU A 223 -4.40 8.18 -34.58
C LEU A 223 -5.29 7.70 -33.42
N TYR A 224 -4.94 8.04 -32.17
CA TYR A 224 -5.78 7.70 -31.01
C TYR A 224 -7.19 8.33 -31.07
N LYS A 225 -7.30 9.57 -31.57
CA LYS A 225 -8.60 10.24 -31.77
C LYS A 225 -9.41 9.61 -32.90
N GLU A 226 -8.78 9.34 -34.03
CA GLU A 226 -9.41 8.71 -35.20
C GLU A 226 -9.95 7.32 -34.87
N GLU A 227 -9.15 6.51 -34.15
CA GLU A 227 -9.53 5.16 -33.72
C GLU A 227 -10.41 5.15 -32.46
N GLN A 228 -10.70 6.32 -31.88
CA GLN A 228 -11.46 6.50 -30.64
C GLN A 228 -10.94 5.63 -29.48
N VAL A 229 -9.62 5.52 -29.36
CA VAL A 229 -8.95 4.75 -28.30
C VAL A 229 -8.35 5.71 -27.28
N ASN A 230 -8.67 5.51 -26.00
CA ASN A 230 -8.10 6.30 -24.92
C ASN A 230 -6.80 5.64 -24.38
N PRO A 231 -5.62 6.26 -24.55
CA PRO A 231 -4.36 5.71 -24.04
C PRO A 231 -4.29 5.68 -22.51
N LEU A 232 -4.98 6.59 -21.82
CA LEU A 232 -5.06 6.60 -20.35
C LEU A 232 -5.97 5.49 -19.81
N GLY A 233 -6.82 4.90 -20.66
CA GLY A 233 -7.67 3.78 -20.28
C GLY A 233 -6.87 2.56 -19.82
N SER A 234 -5.65 2.37 -20.34
CA SER A 234 -4.80 1.23 -20.01
C SER A 234 -4.12 1.33 -18.63
N CYS A 235 -3.89 2.53 -18.11
CA CYS A 235 -3.33 2.74 -16.77
C CYS A 235 -4.40 2.99 -15.70
N LEU A 236 -5.64 3.28 -16.11
CA LEU A 236 -6.78 3.50 -15.22
C LEU A 236 -7.04 2.38 -14.19
N PRO A 237 -6.86 1.07 -14.50
CA PRO A 237 -7.02 0.01 -13.51
C PRO A 237 -6.08 0.20 -12.32
N LEU A 238 -4.84 0.61 -12.57
CA LEU A 238 -3.86 0.85 -11.51
C LEU A 238 -4.30 2.01 -10.62
N LEU A 239 -4.79 3.10 -11.21
CA LEU A 239 -5.26 4.26 -10.45
C LEU A 239 -6.46 3.94 -9.55
N ILE A 240 -7.40 3.11 -10.02
CA ILE A 240 -8.54 2.68 -9.21
C ILE A 240 -8.09 1.65 -8.15
N GLN A 241 -7.14 0.79 -8.49
CA GLN A 241 -6.64 -0.26 -7.61
C GLN A 241 -5.81 0.28 -6.45
N MET A 242 -5.06 1.38 -6.63
CA MET A 242 -4.17 1.93 -5.59
C MET A 242 -4.91 2.38 -4.32
N PRO A 243 -5.96 3.23 -4.37
CA PRO A 243 -6.75 3.58 -3.19
C PRO A 243 -7.35 2.35 -2.51
N LEU A 244 -7.86 1.40 -3.30
CA LEU A 244 -8.47 0.18 -2.77
C LEU A 244 -7.46 -0.70 -2.02
N LEU A 245 -6.26 -0.85 -2.59
CA LEU A 245 -5.16 -1.58 -1.95
C LEU A 245 -4.72 -0.91 -0.65
N ILE A 246 -4.58 0.42 -0.64
CA ILE A 246 -4.18 1.18 0.56
C ILE A 246 -5.20 0.98 1.68
N VAL A 247 -6.50 1.07 1.36
CA VAL A 247 -7.56 0.90 2.36
C VAL A 247 -7.57 -0.52 2.90
N LEU A 248 -7.51 -1.53 2.03
CA LEU A 248 -7.50 -2.92 2.48
C LEU A 248 -6.25 -3.27 3.28
N TYR A 249 -5.10 -2.73 2.90
CA TYR A 249 -3.87 -2.87 3.67
C TYR A 249 -4.02 -2.32 5.08
N TRP A 250 -4.51 -1.09 5.24
CA TRP A 250 -4.73 -0.51 6.56
C TRP A 250 -5.79 -1.26 7.36
N VAL A 251 -6.92 -1.62 6.75
CA VAL A 251 -7.96 -2.38 7.44
C VAL A 251 -7.42 -3.74 7.90
N VAL A 252 -6.63 -4.45 7.08
CA VAL A 252 -6.06 -5.75 7.48
C VAL A 252 -5.05 -5.64 8.61
N LEU A 253 -4.19 -4.62 8.57
CA LEU A 253 -3.22 -4.38 9.64
C LEU A 253 -3.88 -3.95 10.95
N GLU A 254 -4.91 -3.12 10.85
CA GLU A 254 -5.50 -2.43 11.99
C GLU A 254 -6.79 -3.11 12.47
N ILE A 255 -7.17 -4.27 11.92
CA ILE A 255 -8.48 -4.89 12.16
C ILE A 255 -8.77 -5.13 13.65
N THR A 256 -7.73 -5.36 14.46
CA THR A 256 -7.80 -5.60 15.90
C THR A 256 -7.48 -4.35 16.76
N LEU A 257 -7.35 -3.16 16.17
CA LEU A 257 -7.09 -1.93 16.93
C LEU A 257 -8.38 -1.38 17.55
N LEU A 258 -8.34 -1.06 18.85
CA LEU A 258 -9.47 -0.47 19.56
C LEU A 258 -9.88 0.91 19.02
N SER A 259 -8.95 1.68 18.45
CA SER A 259 -9.29 2.96 17.81
C SER A 259 -10.34 2.81 16.71
N ASN A 260 -10.44 1.64 16.07
CA ASN A 260 -11.40 1.40 15.00
C ASN A 260 -12.86 1.30 15.45
N TYR A 261 -13.13 1.21 16.76
CA TYR A 261 -14.47 1.41 17.31
C TYR A 261 -15.07 2.77 16.91
N TYR A 262 -14.22 3.79 16.67
CA TYR A 262 -14.66 5.09 16.17
C TYR A 262 -15.37 5.02 14.80
N TYR A 263 -14.99 4.07 13.94
CA TYR A 263 -15.53 3.96 12.58
C TYR A 263 -16.79 3.11 12.49
N LEU A 264 -17.18 2.40 13.55
CA LEU A 264 -18.33 1.49 13.51
C LEU A 264 -19.64 2.24 13.31
N TYR A 265 -20.47 1.73 12.40
CA TYR A 265 -21.83 2.20 12.21
C TYR A 265 -22.73 1.70 13.34
N ALA A 266 -23.82 2.44 13.61
CA ALA A 266 -24.72 2.18 14.73
C ALA A 266 -25.13 0.70 14.92
N PRO A 267 -25.46 -0.08 13.87
CA PRO A 267 -25.83 -1.48 14.02
C PRO A 267 -24.70 -2.41 14.50
N LEU A 268 -23.45 -2.00 14.32
CA LEU A 268 -22.25 -2.81 14.59
C LEU A 268 -21.49 -2.35 15.84
N THR A 269 -22.06 -1.46 16.65
CA THR A 269 -21.42 -0.92 17.87
C THR A 269 -21.05 -1.99 18.91
N ASN A 270 -21.72 -3.14 18.89
CA ASN A 270 -21.42 -4.29 19.75
C ASN A 270 -20.39 -5.26 19.16
N PHE A 271 -19.74 -4.92 18.05
CA PHE A 271 -18.71 -5.75 17.44
C PHE A 271 -17.51 -5.94 18.40
N ASP A 272 -17.13 -7.18 18.66
CA ASP A 272 -16.03 -7.51 19.57
C ASP A 272 -14.79 -7.90 18.77
N ILE A 273 -13.82 -6.98 18.71
CA ILE A 273 -12.56 -7.17 17.97
C ILE A 273 -11.72 -8.33 18.52
N SER A 274 -11.94 -8.72 19.79
CA SER A 274 -11.19 -9.79 20.45
C SER A 274 -11.58 -11.17 19.94
N ARG A 275 -12.74 -11.29 19.28
CA ARG A 275 -13.25 -12.55 18.71
C ARG A 275 -12.76 -12.83 17.30
N ILE A 276 -12.08 -11.88 16.67
CA ILE A 276 -11.64 -12.02 15.28
C ILE A 276 -10.64 -13.17 15.19
N ASP A 277 -11.00 -14.22 14.43
CA ASP A 277 -10.07 -15.30 14.12
C ASP A 277 -9.16 -14.88 12.97
N THR A 278 -7.92 -14.60 13.32
CA THR A 278 -6.87 -14.16 12.39
C THR A 278 -6.10 -15.33 11.79
N VAL A 279 -6.39 -16.59 12.17
CA VAL A 279 -5.73 -17.76 11.60
C VAL A 279 -6.60 -18.33 10.48
N PHE A 280 -6.01 -18.49 9.29
CA PHE A 280 -6.72 -19.01 8.14
C PHE A 280 -5.86 -20.04 7.41
N PHE A 281 -6.36 -21.27 7.27
CA PHE A 281 -5.59 -22.41 6.76
C PHE A 281 -4.22 -22.59 7.45
N GLY A 282 -4.15 -22.34 8.76
CA GLY A 282 -2.91 -22.45 9.55
C GLY A 282 -1.94 -21.27 9.39
N VAL A 283 -2.34 -20.20 8.73
CA VAL A 283 -1.55 -18.97 8.54
C VAL A 283 -2.14 -17.83 9.34
N HIS A 284 -1.32 -17.14 10.14
CA HIS A 284 -1.75 -15.91 10.81
C HIS A 284 -1.79 -14.76 9.79
N LEU A 285 -2.97 -14.21 9.54
CA LEU A 285 -3.23 -13.25 8.46
C LEU A 285 -2.50 -11.92 8.61
N LEU A 286 -2.12 -11.54 9.83
CA LEU A 286 -1.36 -10.32 10.11
C LEU A 286 0.16 -10.55 10.04
N SER A 287 0.61 -11.80 9.86
CA SER A 287 2.05 -12.10 9.75
C SER A 287 2.61 -11.65 8.41
N ILE A 288 3.86 -11.19 8.42
CA ILE A 288 4.60 -10.73 7.25
C ILE A 288 5.73 -11.73 6.96
N GLY A 289 5.88 -12.11 5.69
CA GLY A 289 6.93 -13.04 5.25
C GLY A 289 6.75 -14.49 5.71
N GLY A 290 7.86 -15.15 6.00
CA GLY A 290 7.89 -16.57 6.39
C GLY A 290 7.50 -17.53 5.25
N VAL A 291 7.30 -18.80 5.60
CA VAL A 291 6.95 -19.86 4.64
C VAL A 291 5.60 -19.57 3.98
N ALA A 292 4.61 -19.14 4.77
CA ALA A 292 3.29 -18.78 4.26
C ALA A 292 3.35 -17.60 3.29
N GLY A 293 4.09 -16.53 3.65
CA GLY A 293 4.31 -15.39 2.76
C GLY A 293 5.03 -15.78 1.47
N ALA A 294 5.99 -16.69 1.51
CA ALA A 294 6.68 -17.19 0.32
C ALA A 294 5.74 -18.00 -0.60
N ILE A 295 4.90 -18.87 -0.05
CA ILE A 295 3.89 -19.62 -0.81
C ILE A 295 2.89 -18.67 -1.45
N LEU A 296 2.39 -17.67 -0.70
CA LEU A 296 1.48 -16.65 -1.22
C LEU A 296 2.14 -15.81 -2.32
N ALA A 297 3.37 -15.35 -2.13
CA ALA A 297 4.13 -14.61 -3.14
C ALA A 297 4.25 -15.38 -4.46
N LEU A 298 4.64 -16.66 -4.39
CA LEU A 298 4.76 -17.51 -5.58
C LEU A 298 3.41 -17.74 -6.26
N THR A 299 2.37 -18.07 -5.50
CA THR A 299 1.03 -18.33 -6.07
C THR A 299 0.42 -17.09 -6.69
N VAL A 300 0.52 -15.92 -6.04
CA VAL A 300 0.10 -14.63 -6.61
C VAL A 300 0.90 -14.31 -7.87
N GLY A 301 2.23 -14.45 -7.85
CA GLY A 301 3.09 -14.21 -9.00
C GLY A 301 2.73 -15.08 -10.20
N VAL A 302 2.53 -16.38 -9.99
CA VAL A 302 2.13 -17.33 -11.04
C VAL A 302 0.74 -16.97 -11.58
N ALA A 303 -0.24 -16.72 -10.71
CA ALA A 303 -1.58 -16.32 -11.13
C ALA A 303 -1.55 -15.01 -11.95
N GLN A 304 -0.74 -14.03 -11.52
CA GLN A 304 -0.58 -12.75 -12.18
C GLN A 304 0.07 -12.91 -13.55
N TRP A 305 1.08 -13.77 -13.66
CA TRP A 305 1.70 -14.09 -14.94
C TRP A 305 0.70 -14.69 -15.92
N PHE A 306 -0.13 -15.64 -15.49
CA PHE A 306 -1.18 -16.21 -16.34
C PHE A 306 -2.22 -15.17 -16.75
N GLN A 307 -2.65 -14.32 -15.81
CA GLN A 307 -3.60 -13.24 -16.08
C GLN A 307 -3.06 -12.27 -17.14
N ILE A 308 -1.80 -11.84 -17.02
CA ILE A 308 -1.17 -10.94 -17.99
C ILE A 308 -0.97 -11.65 -19.33
N LYS A 309 -0.49 -12.89 -19.33
CA LYS A 309 -0.29 -13.68 -20.56
C LYS A 309 -1.57 -13.80 -21.39
N LEU A 310 -2.71 -14.00 -20.73
CA LEU A 310 -4.03 -14.04 -21.38
C LEU A 310 -4.50 -12.68 -21.91
N SER A 311 -3.96 -11.59 -21.37
CA SER A 311 -4.28 -10.23 -21.81
C SER A 311 -3.44 -9.79 -23.01
N LEU A 312 -2.26 -10.38 -23.24
CA LEU A 312 -1.32 -9.97 -24.29
C LEU A 312 -1.73 -10.47 -25.69
N PRO A 313 -1.29 -9.78 -26.77
CA PRO A 313 -1.48 -10.25 -28.14
C PRO A 313 -0.87 -11.63 -28.38
N LYS A 314 -1.41 -12.40 -29.34
CA LYS A 314 -0.84 -13.69 -29.74
C LYS A 314 0.56 -13.50 -30.32
N GLU A 315 1.43 -14.47 -30.07
CA GLU A 315 2.83 -14.43 -30.53
C GLU A 315 2.95 -14.32 -32.06
N GLU A 316 2.02 -14.92 -32.80
CA GLU A 316 1.92 -14.78 -34.27
C GLU A 316 1.69 -13.34 -34.71
N ASP A 317 0.83 -12.61 -34.01
CA ASP A 317 0.54 -11.21 -34.33
C ASP A 317 1.77 -10.35 -34.04
N ILE A 318 2.50 -10.64 -32.95
CA ILE A 318 3.78 -9.99 -32.63
C ILE A 318 4.80 -10.24 -33.76
N LYS A 319 4.98 -11.49 -34.20
CA LYS A 319 5.91 -11.84 -35.30
C LYS A 319 5.52 -11.15 -36.62
N LYS A 320 4.21 -11.04 -36.92
CA LYS A 320 3.73 -10.29 -38.08
C LYS A 320 4.09 -8.81 -38.00
N LEU A 321 3.92 -8.20 -36.82
CA LEU A 321 4.27 -6.80 -36.56
C LEU A 321 5.77 -6.55 -36.73
N GLU A 322 6.61 -7.41 -36.14
CA GLU A 322 8.08 -7.32 -36.30
C GLU A 322 8.52 -7.48 -37.76
N LYS A 323 7.88 -8.39 -38.51
CA LYS A 323 8.17 -8.58 -39.94
C LYS A 323 7.76 -7.37 -40.78
N MET A 324 6.63 -6.73 -40.45
CA MET A 324 6.19 -5.48 -41.09
C MET A 324 7.17 -4.34 -40.82
N GLU A 325 7.57 -4.17 -39.56
CA GLU A 325 8.54 -3.17 -39.14
C GLU A 325 9.88 -3.31 -39.88
N LYS A 326 10.44 -4.52 -39.93
CA LYS A 326 11.67 -4.81 -40.70
C LYS A 326 11.54 -4.46 -42.18
N LYS A 327 10.41 -4.82 -42.81
CA LYS A 327 10.15 -4.47 -44.23
C LYS A 327 10.07 -2.96 -44.47
N ILE A 328 9.51 -2.20 -43.53
CA ILE A 328 9.40 -0.74 -43.66
C ILE A 328 10.78 -0.09 -43.52
N ILE A 329 11.60 -0.58 -42.57
CA ILE A 329 12.97 -0.09 -42.36
C ILE A 329 13.87 -0.41 -43.56
N GLU A 330 13.83 -1.65 -44.07
CA GLU A 330 14.60 -2.07 -45.25
C GLU A 330 14.26 -1.27 -46.51
N LYS A 331 12.99 -0.87 -46.68
CA LYS A 331 12.56 -0.04 -47.81
C LYS A 331 13.08 1.40 -47.74
N LYS A 332 13.47 1.88 -46.56
CA LYS A 332 13.72 3.30 -46.34
C LYS A 332 15.21 3.66 -46.37
N ASP A 333 16.09 2.77 -45.92
CA ASP A 333 17.55 2.97 -45.99
C ASP A 333 18.27 1.62 -45.95
N GLY A 334 19.06 1.29 -46.99
CA GLY A 334 19.86 0.06 -47.07
C GLY A 334 21.04 -0.02 -46.07
N LYS A 335 20.97 0.66 -44.91
CA LYS A 335 21.96 0.62 -43.83
C LYS A 335 21.29 0.60 -42.47
N TYR A 336 21.71 -0.36 -41.65
CA TYR A 336 21.36 -0.44 -40.23
C TYR A 336 22.15 0.61 -39.45
N THR A 337 21.51 1.71 -39.05
CA THR A 337 22.03 2.61 -38.01
C THR A 337 21.37 2.28 -36.68
N GLU A 338 22.22 1.91 -35.71
CA GLU A 338 21.86 1.60 -34.33
C GLU A 338 21.12 2.76 -33.68
N THR A 339 19.93 2.43 -33.15
CA THR A 339 19.26 3.03 -31.98
C THR A 339 19.61 4.49 -31.64
N GLU A 340 18.95 5.44 -32.30
CA GLU A 340 18.56 6.65 -31.57
C GLU A 340 17.51 6.24 -30.52
N PRO A 341 17.67 6.62 -29.24
CA PRO A 341 16.72 6.25 -28.21
C PRO A 341 15.40 6.96 -28.47
N SER A 342 14.42 6.23 -28.99
CA SER A 342 13.03 6.68 -28.98
C SER A 342 12.62 6.91 -27.52
N LEU A 343 12.05 8.08 -27.22
CA LEU A 343 11.54 8.42 -25.90
C LEU A 343 10.43 7.46 -25.41
N MET A 344 9.84 6.68 -26.33
CA MET A 344 8.90 5.61 -26.01
C MET A 344 9.60 4.25 -26.06
N PRO A 345 9.46 3.41 -25.02
CA PRO A 345 9.97 2.04 -25.01
C PRO A 345 9.36 1.24 -26.16
N ASP A 346 10.18 0.38 -26.79
CA ASP A 346 9.71 -0.59 -27.79
C ASP A 346 8.53 -1.42 -27.19
N PRO A 347 7.39 -1.55 -27.91
CA PRO A 347 6.26 -2.36 -27.47
C PRO A 347 6.63 -3.79 -27.04
N SER A 348 7.66 -4.39 -27.66
CA SER A 348 8.18 -5.71 -27.31
C SER A 348 8.87 -5.73 -25.95
N VAL A 349 9.63 -4.69 -25.61
CA VAL A 349 10.28 -4.52 -24.30
C VAL A 349 9.21 -4.29 -23.23
N MET A 350 8.22 -3.45 -23.52
CA MET A 350 7.09 -3.21 -22.62
C MET A 350 6.29 -4.49 -22.35
N ASN A 351 5.99 -5.28 -23.39
CA ASN A 351 5.29 -6.57 -23.24
C ASN A 351 6.10 -7.58 -22.40
N LYS A 352 7.42 -7.66 -22.60
CA LYS A 352 8.30 -8.52 -21.79
C LYS A 352 8.33 -8.08 -20.32
N PHE A 353 8.41 -6.77 -20.06
CA PHE A 353 8.33 -6.23 -18.71
C PHE A 353 6.98 -6.52 -18.06
N MET A 354 5.87 -6.35 -18.78
CA MET A 354 4.54 -6.70 -18.28
C MET A 354 4.44 -8.20 -17.98
N LEU A 355 4.95 -9.07 -18.86
CA LEU A 355 4.85 -10.51 -18.70
C LEU A 355 5.73 -11.05 -17.57
N TRP A 356 6.94 -10.53 -17.37
CA TRP A 356 7.89 -11.08 -16.41
C TRP A 356 8.20 -10.14 -15.24
N GLY A 357 8.47 -8.87 -15.52
CA GLY A 357 8.83 -7.89 -14.50
C GLY A 357 7.71 -7.67 -13.49
N MET A 358 6.50 -7.34 -13.97
CA MET A 358 5.37 -7.02 -13.08
C MET A 358 4.96 -8.19 -12.16
N PRO A 359 4.79 -9.45 -12.63
CA PRO A 359 4.48 -10.56 -11.74
C PRO A 359 5.56 -10.85 -10.70
N ILE A 360 6.84 -10.74 -11.06
CA ILE A 360 7.96 -10.92 -10.12
C ILE A 360 7.94 -9.81 -9.06
N MET A 361 7.70 -8.56 -9.46
CA MET A 361 7.56 -7.45 -8.53
C MET A 361 6.40 -7.66 -7.58
N ILE A 362 5.21 -8.02 -8.07
CA ILE A 362 4.03 -8.27 -7.24
C ILE A 362 4.26 -9.45 -6.29
N ALA A 363 4.90 -10.52 -6.76
CA ALA A 363 5.31 -11.65 -5.91
C ALA A 363 6.25 -11.18 -4.79
N GLY A 364 7.30 -10.44 -5.13
CA GLY A 364 8.24 -9.87 -4.16
C GLY A 364 7.53 -8.96 -3.14
N SER A 365 6.67 -8.06 -3.59
CA SER A 365 5.87 -7.19 -2.71
C SER A 365 4.95 -7.98 -1.80
N THR A 366 4.30 -9.03 -2.29
CA THR A 366 3.40 -9.89 -1.50
C THR A 366 4.11 -10.50 -0.29
N PHE A 367 5.40 -10.86 -0.43
CA PHE A 367 6.19 -11.37 0.69
C PHE A 367 6.38 -10.35 1.82
N PHE A 368 6.44 -9.05 1.49
CA PHE A 368 6.65 -7.97 2.46
C PHE A 368 5.35 -7.41 3.05
N PHE A 369 4.19 -7.88 2.58
CA PHE A 369 2.90 -7.48 3.11
C PHE A 369 2.29 -8.58 3.99
N PRO A 370 1.30 -8.24 4.84
CA PRO A 370 0.59 -9.22 5.63
C PRO A 370 -0.06 -10.30 4.77
N ALA A 371 -0.06 -11.55 5.24
CA ALA A 371 -0.63 -12.69 4.52
C ALA A 371 -2.09 -12.45 4.06
N GLY A 372 -2.90 -11.73 4.84
CA GLY A 372 -4.26 -11.35 4.46
C GLY A 372 -4.33 -10.49 3.20
N VAL A 373 -3.36 -9.58 2.99
CA VAL A 373 -3.24 -8.78 1.75
C VAL A 373 -2.84 -9.68 0.58
N GLY A 374 -1.97 -10.66 0.81
CA GLY A 374 -1.62 -11.68 -0.19
C GLY A 374 -2.82 -12.50 -0.65
N ILE A 375 -3.70 -12.91 0.28
CA ILE A 375 -4.96 -13.61 -0.05
C ILE A 375 -5.87 -12.71 -0.87
N TYR A 376 -6.05 -11.46 -0.47
CA TYR A 376 -6.81 -10.47 -1.24
C TYR A 376 -6.29 -10.37 -2.69
N TRP A 377 -4.97 -10.25 -2.86
CA TRP A 377 -4.37 -10.21 -4.19
C TRP A 377 -4.64 -11.48 -4.99
N LEU A 378 -4.44 -12.65 -4.40
CA LEU A 378 -4.65 -13.93 -5.07
C LEU A 378 -6.09 -14.06 -5.58
N ILE A 379 -7.08 -13.83 -4.71
CA ILE A 379 -8.50 -13.91 -5.07
C ILE A 379 -8.85 -12.86 -6.14
N GLY A 380 -8.34 -11.64 -5.99
CA GLY A 380 -8.54 -10.59 -6.99
C GLY A 380 -7.97 -10.96 -8.36
N THR A 381 -6.77 -11.52 -8.41
CA THR A 381 -6.12 -11.96 -9.64
C THR A 381 -6.84 -13.15 -10.28
N LEU A 382 -7.30 -14.12 -9.48
CA LEU A 382 -8.12 -15.24 -9.98
C LEU A 382 -9.44 -14.75 -10.59
N PHE A 383 -10.12 -13.80 -9.95
CA PHE A 383 -11.32 -13.19 -10.50
C PHE A 383 -11.03 -12.49 -11.83
N MET A 384 -9.96 -11.69 -11.89
CA MET A 384 -9.53 -11.01 -13.12
C MET A 384 -9.15 -12.00 -14.24
N LEU A 385 -8.55 -13.13 -13.90
CA LEU A 385 -8.22 -14.18 -14.85
C LEU A 385 -9.49 -14.78 -15.47
N VAL A 386 -10.50 -15.10 -14.65
CA VAL A 386 -11.81 -15.57 -15.13
C VAL A 386 -12.46 -14.51 -16.03
N GLN A 387 -12.47 -13.25 -15.60
CA GLN A 387 -13.00 -12.14 -16.39
C GLN A 387 -12.29 -12.00 -17.74
N GLN A 388 -10.95 -12.09 -17.76
CA GLN A 388 -10.15 -12.04 -18.97
C GLN A 388 -10.50 -13.17 -19.94
N ILE A 389 -10.70 -14.39 -19.44
CA ILE A 389 -11.12 -15.54 -20.26
C ILE A 389 -12.48 -15.27 -20.92
N VAL A 390 -13.46 -14.76 -20.15
CA VAL A 390 -14.79 -14.42 -20.67
C VAL A 390 -14.69 -13.34 -21.76
N VAL A 391 -13.94 -12.27 -21.50
CA VAL A 391 -13.74 -11.16 -22.46
C VAL A 391 -13.01 -11.62 -23.73
N ASN A 392 -12.07 -12.56 -23.61
CA ASN A 392 -11.40 -13.22 -24.75
C ASN A 392 -12.38 -14.00 -25.61
N LYS A 393 -13.17 -14.88 -25.01
CA LYS A 393 -14.20 -15.65 -25.73
C LYS A 393 -15.21 -14.77 -26.46
N MET A 394 -15.73 -13.73 -25.80
CA MET A 394 -16.69 -12.81 -26.42
C MET A 394 -16.08 -12.04 -27.61
N SER A 395 -14.82 -11.66 -27.52
CA SER A 395 -14.12 -10.95 -28.60
C SER A 395 -13.83 -11.86 -29.80
N ASP A 396 -13.49 -13.12 -29.56
CA ASP A 396 -13.22 -14.09 -30.62
C ASP A 396 -14.52 -14.49 -31.34
N ALA A 397 -15.63 -14.58 -30.61
CA ALA A 397 -16.96 -14.82 -31.17
C ALA A 397 -17.43 -13.72 -32.12
N LYS A 398 -17.05 -12.45 -31.89
CA LYS A 398 -17.37 -11.32 -32.81
C LYS A 398 -16.50 -11.28 -34.07
N LYS A 399 -15.38 -12.02 -34.11
CA LYS A 399 -14.47 -12.10 -35.26
C LYS A 399 -14.83 -13.23 -36.23
N LYS A 400 -15.61 -14.21 -35.77
CA LYS A 400 -16.25 -15.23 -36.60
C LYS A 400 -17.57 -14.68 -37.13
#